data_AF-A0A380VZ17-F1
#
_entry.id   AF-A0A380VZ17-F1
#
_cell.length_a   1.000
_cell.length_b   1.000
_cell.length_c   1.000
_cell.angle_alpha   90.00
_cell.angle_beta   90.00
_cell.angle_gamma   90.00
#
_symmetry.space_group_name_H-M   'P 1'
#
loop_
_entity.id
_entity.type
_entity.pdbx_description
1 polymer ?
#
loop_
_entity_poly.entity_id
_entity_poly.type
_entity_poly.pdbx_seq_one_letter_code
_entity_poly.pdbx_strand_id
1 'polypeptide(L)'
;MGAQTYQRNTRDTLGFAVKATSITINGVEKAIFKNPKTDGGLKKSQKGRVKVLSSEHYIDGLTSQDDFSDDLLELVFENGKLVKRISFDQIRANINMQI
;
A
#
# COMPACT_ATOMS: atom_id res chain seq x y z
N MET A 1 21.26 -10.69 -20.65
CA MET A 1 20.30 -9.70 -20.10
C MET A 1 19.25 -9.45 -21.18
N GLY A 2 18.01 -9.90 -21.00
CA GLY A 2 17.07 -10.03 -22.12
C GLY A 2 15.80 -10.77 -21.70
N ALA A 3 15.54 -11.95 -22.25
CA ALA A 3 14.33 -12.74 -21.95
C ALA A 3 14.05 -12.91 -20.43
N GLN A 4 15.09 -13.05 -19.61
CA GLN A 4 14.93 -13.26 -18.16
C GLN A 4 14.48 -12.02 -17.38
N THR A 5 14.67 -10.80 -17.90
CA THR A 5 14.34 -9.56 -17.18
C THR A 5 12.84 -9.24 -17.20
N TYR A 6 12.15 -9.56 -18.31
CA TYR A 6 10.72 -9.30 -18.48
C TYR A 6 9.83 -10.53 -18.34
N GLN A 7 10.33 -11.75 -18.62
CA GLN A 7 9.48 -12.93 -18.81
C GLN A 7 9.45 -13.93 -17.63
N ARG A 8 10.18 -13.68 -16.53
CA ARG A 8 10.25 -14.59 -15.37
C ARG A 8 9.54 -14.11 -14.11
N ASN A 9 8.87 -12.96 -14.15
CA ASN A 9 8.13 -12.44 -13.01
C ASN A 9 6.65 -12.81 -13.14
N THR A 10 6.07 -13.35 -12.06
CA THR A 10 4.63 -13.49 -11.89
C THR A 10 4.15 -12.43 -10.90
N ARG A 11 2.82 -12.26 -10.77
CA ARG A 11 2.22 -11.43 -9.72
C ARG A 11 2.79 -11.75 -8.33
N ASP A 12 3.08 -13.03 -8.08
CA ASP A 12 3.53 -13.52 -6.78
C ASP A 12 5.03 -13.34 -6.53
N THR A 13 5.82 -13.03 -7.56
CA THR A 13 7.29 -12.94 -7.43
C THR A 13 7.71 -11.95 -6.34
N LEU A 14 6.97 -10.84 -6.18
CA LEU A 14 7.22 -9.83 -5.15
C LEU A 14 6.19 -9.86 -4.00
N GLY A 15 5.31 -10.86 -3.97
CA GLY A 15 4.30 -11.01 -2.91
C GLY A 15 3.19 -9.96 -2.89
N PHE A 16 2.99 -9.18 -3.97
CA PHE A 16 1.95 -8.16 -4.01
C PHE A 16 0.54 -8.76 -3.88
N ALA A 17 -0.25 -8.18 -2.98
CA ALA A 17 -1.63 -8.53 -2.74
C ALA A 17 -2.47 -7.31 -2.38
N VAL A 18 -3.73 -7.31 -2.81
CA VAL A 18 -4.75 -6.37 -2.34
C VAL A 18 -5.61 -7.05 -1.27
N LYS A 19 -5.91 -6.31 -0.21
CA LYS A 19 -6.74 -6.73 0.92
C LYS A 19 -7.57 -5.54 1.39
N ALA A 20 -8.84 -5.78 1.70
CA ALA A 20 -9.63 -4.79 2.42
C ALA A 20 -9.23 -4.82 3.91
N THR A 21 -8.94 -3.65 4.48
CA THR A 21 -8.47 -3.50 5.87
C THR A 21 -9.39 -2.60 6.71
N SER A 22 -10.20 -1.74 6.09
CA SER A 22 -11.25 -0.95 6.77
C SER A 22 -12.56 -1.02 5.99
N ILE A 23 -13.69 -0.93 6.69
CA ILE A 23 -15.04 -0.87 6.11
C ILE A 23 -15.92 0.07 6.94
N THR A 24 -16.83 0.79 6.30
CA THR A 24 -17.84 1.60 6.98
C THR A 24 -19.20 0.91 6.89
N ILE A 25 -19.82 0.63 8.03
CA ILE A 25 -21.15 -0.01 8.13
C ILE A 25 -22.06 0.93 8.90
N ASN A 26 -23.14 1.40 8.26
CA ASN A 26 -24.10 2.36 8.83
C ASN A 26 -23.41 3.62 9.39
N GLY A 27 -22.43 4.15 8.66
CA GLY A 27 -21.65 5.33 9.08
C GLY A 27 -20.56 5.05 10.11
N VAL A 28 -20.44 3.81 10.63
CA VAL A 28 -19.41 3.45 11.61
C VAL A 28 -18.28 2.71 10.92
N GLU A 29 -17.08 3.30 10.97
CA GLU A 29 -15.86 2.67 10.49
C GLU A 29 -15.45 1.49 11.39
N LYS A 30 -15.06 0.38 10.77
CA LYS A 30 -14.62 -0.85 11.43
C LYS A 30 -13.36 -1.38 10.77
N ALA A 31 -12.36 -1.65 11.60
CA ALA A 31 -11.15 -2.31 11.18
C ALA A 31 -11.39 -3.81 10.92
N ILE A 32 -11.02 -4.27 9.72
CA ILE A 32 -11.09 -5.68 9.30
C ILE A 32 -9.69 -6.17 8.93
N PHE A 33 -9.48 -7.49 8.96
CA PHE A 33 -8.22 -8.10 8.54
C PHE A 33 -8.43 -9.58 8.21
N LYS A 34 -7.56 -10.14 7.38
CA LYS A 34 -7.51 -11.58 7.11
C LYS A 34 -6.38 -12.21 7.94
N ASN A 35 -6.68 -13.27 8.66
CA ASN A 35 -5.70 -14.05 9.42
C ASN A 35 -6.04 -15.56 9.35
N PRO A 36 -5.60 -16.28 8.30
CA PRO A 36 -5.95 -17.68 8.11
C PRO A 36 -5.25 -18.58 9.14
N LYS A 37 -6.00 -19.47 9.79
CA LYS A 37 -5.49 -20.34 10.86
C LYS A 37 -4.38 -21.32 10.42
N THR A 38 -4.38 -21.72 9.15
CA THR A 38 -3.49 -22.76 8.59
C THR A 38 -2.20 -22.21 8.00
N ASP A 39 -1.94 -20.90 8.12
CA ASP A 39 -0.81 -20.23 7.50
C ASP A 39 0.15 -19.73 8.58
N GLY A 40 1.46 -19.82 8.34
CA GLY A 40 2.52 -19.39 9.26
C GLY A 40 2.64 -17.88 9.46
N GLY A 41 1.55 -17.12 9.27
CA GLY A 41 1.49 -15.67 9.40
C GLY A 41 1.74 -14.87 8.13
N LEU A 42 2.23 -15.48 7.05
CA LEU A 42 2.55 -14.80 5.79
C LEU A 42 1.33 -14.14 5.13
N LYS A 43 0.15 -14.78 5.25
CA LYS A 43 -1.11 -14.31 4.68
C LYS A 43 -1.91 -13.44 5.64
N LYS A 44 -1.35 -13.05 6.78
CA LYS A 44 -1.95 -12.08 7.70
C LYS A 44 -1.88 -10.70 7.06
N SER A 45 -3.02 -10.03 6.90
CA SER A 45 -3.05 -8.65 6.39
C SER A 45 -2.88 -7.62 7.50
N GLN A 46 -2.58 -6.38 7.10
CA GLN A 46 -2.83 -5.20 7.95
C GLN A 46 -4.31 -5.11 8.34
N LYS A 47 -4.58 -4.28 9.35
CA LYS A 47 -5.90 -4.05 9.93
C LYS A 47 -6.22 -2.56 9.97
N GLY A 48 -7.46 -2.15 9.73
CA GLY A 48 -7.86 -0.74 9.79
C GLY A 48 -7.27 0.10 8.65
N ARG A 49 -7.26 1.42 8.82
CA ARG A 49 -6.45 2.31 7.96
C ARG A 49 -4.98 2.12 8.28
N VAL A 50 -4.14 2.44 7.29
CA VAL A 50 -2.69 2.25 7.34
C VAL A 50 -2.04 3.56 6.90
N LYS A 51 -1.00 3.99 7.61
CA LYS A 51 -0.10 5.05 7.16
C LYS A 51 1.33 4.53 7.04
N VAL A 52 2.08 5.03 6.07
CA VAL A 52 3.46 4.61 5.78
C VAL A 52 4.41 5.73 6.19
N LEU A 53 5.42 5.41 7.00
CA LEU A 53 6.37 6.38 7.53
C LEU A 53 7.77 6.21 6.93
N SER A 54 8.10 5.02 6.42
CA SER A 54 9.31 4.73 5.65
C SER A 54 9.13 3.45 4.83
N SER A 55 10.16 3.01 4.09
CA SER A 55 10.11 1.77 3.32
C SER A 55 9.88 0.51 4.18
N GLU A 56 10.37 0.53 5.41
CA GLU A 56 10.30 -0.61 6.35
C GLU A 56 9.32 -0.38 7.51
N HIS A 57 8.68 0.79 7.56
CA HIS A 57 7.83 1.16 8.69
C HIS A 57 6.48 1.72 8.25
N TYR A 58 5.43 1.09 8.76
CA TYR A 58 4.05 1.52 8.65
C TYR A 58 3.34 1.36 10.00
N ILE A 59 2.23 2.07 10.16
CA ILE A 59 1.32 1.92 11.30
C ILE A 59 -0.04 1.51 10.76
N ASP A 60 -0.62 0.45 11.33
CA ASP A 60 -1.98 0.00 11.05
C ASP A 60 -2.88 0.07 12.29
N GLY A 61 -4.14 -0.28 12.14
CA GLY A 61 -5.16 -0.21 13.20
C GLY A 61 -5.80 1.17 13.33
N LEU A 62 -5.51 2.08 12.40
CA LEU A 62 -6.00 3.46 12.40
C LEU A 62 -7.44 3.56 11.88
N THR A 63 -8.01 4.74 12.08
CA THR A 63 -9.34 5.19 11.66
C THR A 63 -9.21 6.49 10.86
N SER A 64 -10.31 6.95 10.30
CA SER A 64 -10.38 8.24 9.60
C SER A 64 -10.12 9.47 10.49
N GLN A 65 -10.09 9.31 11.81
CA GLN A 65 -9.85 10.41 12.75
C GLN A 65 -8.38 10.52 13.20
N ASP A 66 -7.55 9.53 12.87
CA ASP A 66 -6.13 9.55 13.21
C ASP A 66 -5.35 10.53 12.32
N ASP A 67 -4.13 10.86 12.74
CA ASP A 67 -3.26 11.79 12.02
C ASP A 67 -2.46 11.09 10.91
N PHE A 68 -2.59 11.63 9.69
CA PHE A 68 -1.91 11.22 8.46
C PHE A 68 -1.02 12.34 7.90
N SER A 69 -0.73 13.39 8.67
CA SER A 69 0.10 14.51 8.21
C SER A 69 1.54 14.12 7.85
N ASP A 70 2.03 13.03 8.43
CA ASP A 70 3.33 12.41 8.21
C ASP A 70 3.27 11.17 7.29
N ASP A 71 2.12 10.87 6.70
CA ASP A 71 1.96 9.72 5.81
C ASP A 71 2.66 9.97 4.47
N LEU A 72 3.50 9.02 4.06
CA LEU A 72 4.15 9.03 2.75
C LEU A 72 3.19 8.67 1.61
N LEU A 73 2.01 8.10 1.92
CA LEU A 73 0.98 7.85 0.93
C LEU A 73 0.27 9.15 0.54
N GLU A 74 0.18 9.39 -0.77
CA GLU A 74 -0.43 10.61 -1.30
C GLU A 74 -1.65 10.29 -2.17
N LEU A 75 -2.63 11.19 -2.16
CA LEU A 75 -3.80 11.10 -3.04
C LEU A 75 -3.37 11.34 -4.50
N VAL A 76 -3.42 10.28 -5.31
CA VAL A 76 -3.11 10.37 -6.75
C VAL A 76 -4.35 10.35 -7.63
N PHE A 77 -5.44 9.73 -7.15
CA PHE A 77 -6.69 9.57 -7.88
C PHE A 77 -7.88 9.68 -6.93
N GLU A 78 -8.88 10.48 -7.30
CA GLU A 78 -10.06 10.71 -6.48
C GLU A 78 -11.30 10.86 -7.37
N ASN A 79 -12.40 10.18 -7.02
CA ASN A 79 -13.71 10.36 -7.65
C ASN A 79 -13.68 10.35 -9.20
N GLY A 80 -12.94 9.40 -9.78
CA GLY A 80 -12.85 9.24 -11.24
C GLY A 80 -11.82 10.15 -11.92
N LYS A 81 -11.05 10.95 -11.16
CA LYS A 81 -10.10 11.93 -11.70
C LYS A 81 -8.69 11.67 -11.17
N LEU A 82 -7.72 11.78 -12.07
CA LEU A 82 -6.30 11.78 -11.72
C LEU A 82 -5.92 13.17 -11.19
N VAL A 83 -5.61 13.27 -9.90
CA VAL A 83 -5.31 14.55 -9.22
C VAL A 83 -3.81 14.83 -9.13
N LYS A 84 -2.96 13.80 -9.20
CA LYS A 84 -1.50 13.94 -9.21
C LYS A 84 -0.90 13.19 -10.40
N ARG A 85 -0.04 13.87 -11.17
CA ARG A 85 0.75 13.28 -12.25
C ARG A 85 2.21 13.21 -11.84
N ILE A 86 2.84 12.08 -12.09
CA ILE A 86 4.26 11.86 -11.82
C ILE A 86 4.94 11.58 -13.16
N SER A 87 5.95 12.39 -13.51
CA SER A 87 6.71 12.21 -14.75
C SER A 87 7.81 11.16 -14.59
N PHE A 88 8.29 10.61 -15.70
CA PHE A 88 9.44 9.71 -15.67
C PHE A 88 10.71 10.38 -15.12
N ASP A 89 10.91 11.66 -15.37
CA ASP A 89 12.08 12.39 -14.87
C ASP A 89 12.02 12.55 -13.35
N GLN A 90 10.82 12.79 -12.78
CA GLN A 90 10.64 12.79 -11.33
C GLN A 90 10.95 11.42 -10.74
N ILE A 91 10.50 10.33 -11.37
CA ILE A 91 10.78 8.96 -10.91
C ILE A 91 12.28 8.68 -10.90
N ARG A 92 12.99 9.07 -11.97
CA ARG A 92 14.45 8.91 -12.05
C ARG A 92 15.18 9.74 -11.00
N ALA A 93 14.76 10.99 -10.79
CA ALA A 93 15.32 11.84 -9.74
C ALA A 93 15.14 11.23 -8.35
N ASN A 94 13.96 10.67 -8.05
CA ASN A 94 13.68 10.01 -6.78
C ASN A 94 14.63 8.83 -6.51
N ILE A 95 14.87 7.97 -7.52
CA ILE A 95 15.79 6.84 -7.40
C ILE A 95 17.22 7.35 -7.14
N ASN A 96 17.67 8.37 -7.86
CA ASN A 96 19.01 8.93 -7.70
C ASN A 96 19.25 9.56 -6.32
N MET A 97 18.20 10.00 -5.63
CA MET A 97 18.29 10.54 -4.25
C MET A 97 18.31 9.45 -3.17
N GLN A 98 18.03 8.18 -3.53
CA GLN A 98 18.03 7.04 -2.61
C GLN A 98 19.35 6.25 -2.62
N ILE A 99 20.27 6.60 -3.52
CA ILE A 99 21.61 6.02 -3.66
C ILE A 99 22.60 6.96 -2.97
#